data_AF-A0A6N9EUE0-F1
#
_entry.id   AF-A0A6N9EUE0-F1
#
_cell.length_a   1.000
_cell.length_b   1.000
_cell.length_c   1.000
_cell.angle_alpha   90.00
_cell.angle_beta   90.00
_cell.angle_gamma   90.00
#
_symmetry.space_group_name_H-M   'P 1'
#
loop_
_entity.id
_entity.type
_entity.pdbx_description
1 polymer ?
#
loop_
_entity_poly.entity_id
_entity_poly.type
_entity_poly.pdbx_seq_one_letter_code
_entity_poly.pdbx_strand_id
1 'polypeptide(L)'
;MHGDDRSGRRRPGGGRRHRRAGSGAGRGHGRGRRGHRRPRQRPGNRRCGARHHRRGRPRVGRRAGQRRGGRQLGPLPPKAGPPRAGRTAVGAGHRAAGGHHDHQGAGGARHQGHVGPPVPGADGPDHRHRDGPEPAREPHHGPRRPARGLRDHGGLRRARRRRRHRLLKPASGGRTTDRPDPDSGSSSTLTAVADDVLAPEEDEAFRARCRAFLAEHATGIDLGGRPDPRGELRLRAAQRFQQALAAAGLAGLTYPAEYGGAGLTKAHDRAWREEYSAYPNMTYDLLISHGMCLPMLAEYGNHDQKSAYLARVISAEDVWCQMFSEPGAGSDVASLQTRAERDGDEWIINGQKVWTTLAHLCSYGIIIARTDPGVPKHAGISMFIVPMDAAGVEVRPIHQIDGGTHFNEVFFTDVRISVDNLLGDLNNGWRMATAMLMYERVAIGSGTTGGISTDRTARLIEVARKRGLDRDPALRQKLMRLHILETCLSLVAMRTRAELKAGRTPGPGGSVGKLATVQIADLHTEVSMAIAGASGVAWEDEADGHWQRQALTSLQAGIAGGTSEIQRNIIGDRVLGLPRDISVDRGVPFKDLKVGTQTG
;
A
#
# COMPACT_ATOMS: atom_id res chain seq x y z
N MET A 1 60.17 -41.08 -23.40
CA MET A 1 60.75 -40.24 -24.47
C MET A 1 60.65 -38.81 -23.95
N HIS A 2 61.73 -38.17 -23.49
CA HIS A 2 62.92 -37.69 -24.23
C HIS A 2 62.54 -36.57 -25.22
N GLY A 3 63.12 -35.36 -25.20
CA GLY A 3 64.12 -34.76 -24.28
C GLY A 3 63.81 -33.26 -24.05
N ASP A 4 64.30 -32.62 -22.98
CA ASP A 4 65.61 -31.95 -22.84
C ASP A 4 65.74 -30.64 -23.67
N ASP A 5 66.36 -29.53 -23.20
CA ASP A 5 67.30 -29.39 -22.08
C ASP A 5 67.44 -27.97 -21.47
N ARG A 6 68.10 -27.88 -20.29
CA ARG A 6 69.00 -26.82 -19.69
C ARG A 6 68.77 -25.32 -19.99
N SER A 7 69.03 -24.37 -19.06
CA SER A 7 69.66 -24.34 -17.72
C SER A 7 69.39 -22.97 -17.02
N GLY A 8 69.65 -22.71 -15.73
CA GLY A 8 69.97 -23.59 -14.59
C GLY A 8 70.68 -22.88 -13.41
N ARG A 9 70.32 -23.23 -12.15
CA ARG A 9 71.00 -22.95 -10.84
C ARG A 9 71.14 -21.44 -10.45
N ARG A 10 71.02 -21.00 -9.18
CA ARG A 10 71.38 -21.62 -7.87
C ARG A 10 70.37 -21.33 -6.73
N ARG A 11 70.53 -22.04 -5.61
CA ARG A 11 69.87 -21.91 -4.29
C ARG A 11 70.86 -21.27 -3.25
N PRO A 12 70.57 -21.14 -1.93
CA PRO A 12 69.43 -20.46 -1.26
C PRO A 12 69.83 -19.65 0.03
N GLY A 13 68.86 -18.99 0.67
CA GLY A 13 68.67 -19.11 2.14
C GLY A 13 69.04 -17.93 3.07
N GLY A 14 68.31 -17.85 4.21
CA GLY A 14 68.56 -16.95 5.35
C GLY A 14 67.80 -15.61 5.34
N GLY A 15 67.38 -15.02 6.48
CA GLY A 15 67.38 -15.58 7.84
C GLY A 15 67.29 -14.57 9.01
N ARG A 16 66.06 -14.15 9.41
CA ARG A 16 65.68 -13.55 10.72
C ARG A 16 66.30 -12.20 11.22
N ARG A 17 65.37 -11.26 11.51
CA ARG A 17 65.33 -10.21 12.57
C ARG A 17 66.54 -10.05 13.55
N HIS A 18 67.02 -8.80 13.78
CA HIS A 18 66.60 -7.98 14.96
C HIS A 18 67.33 -6.61 15.16
N ARG A 19 66.56 -5.63 15.71
CA ARG A 19 66.93 -4.51 16.63
C ARG A 19 68.06 -3.50 16.29
N ARG A 20 67.69 -2.21 16.20
CA ARG A 20 68.11 -1.05 17.06
C ARG A 20 67.52 0.27 16.48
N ALA A 21 67.59 1.45 17.11
CA ALA A 21 67.17 1.88 18.46
C ALA A 21 67.44 3.41 18.63
N GLY A 22 66.47 4.17 19.17
CA GLY A 22 66.65 5.58 19.62
C GLY A 22 66.63 6.66 18.52
N SER A 23 66.60 7.97 18.84
CA SER A 23 66.17 8.64 20.10
C SER A 23 66.20 10.17 20.01
N GLY A 24 65.17 10.84 20.58
CA GLY A 24 65.16 12.27 20.93
C GLY A 24 64.54 13.22 19.89
N ALA A 25 64.29 14.49 20.17
CA ALA A 25 63.97 15.17 21.45
C ALA A 25 63.61 16.65 21.15
N GLY A 26 62.49 17.16 21.67
CA GLY A 26 62.10 18.58 21.52
C GLY A 26 61.20 19.02 22.67
N ARG A 27 61.46 20.20 23.24
CA ARG A 27 60.73 20.73 24.43
C ARG A 27 60.00 22.03 24.11
N GLY A 28 58.81 22.19 24.69
CA GLY A 28 58.09 23.45 24.81
C GLY A 28 57.15 23.39 26.01
N HIS A 29 57.12 24.42 26.86
CA HIS A 29 56.32 24.43 28.10
C HIS A 29 55.26 25.53 28.09
N GLY A 30 54.05 25.17 28.53
CA GLY A 30 53.00 26.09 28.96
C GLY A 30 52.16 25.42 30.06
N ARG A 31 51.87 26.12 31.17
CA ARG A 31 51.17 25.56 32.34
C ARG A 31 49.82 26.24 32.56
N GLY A 32 48.76 25.46 32.77
CA GLY A 32 47.45 25.93 33.25
C GLY A 32 46.71 24.78 33.94
N ARG A 33 46.21 24.98 35.17
CA ARG A 33 45.66 23.89 36.01
C ARG A 33 44.14 23.76 35.86
N ARG A 34 43.65 22.51 35.86
CA ARG A 34 42.23 22.17 36.12
C ARG A 34 41.84 22.47 37.58
N GLY A 35 40.56 22.74 37.82
CA GLY A 35 40.01 22.84 39.18
C GLY A 35 38.48 22.67 39.24
N HIS A 36 38.00 21.46 39.51
CA HIS A 36 36.59 21.24 39.88
C HIS A 36 36.37 21.44 41.39
N ARG A 37 35.37 22.25 41.78
CA ARG A 37 34.63 22.08 43.05
C ARG A 37 33.16 22.50 42.87
N ARG A 38 32.26 21.71 43.46
CA ARG A 38 30.86 22.08 43.77
C ARG A 38 30.70 22.23 45.31
N PRO A 39 29.59 22.81 45.81
CA PRO A 39 29.62 23.63 47.04
C PRO A 39 29.51 22.87 48.36
N ARG A 40 29.77 23.58 49.47
CA ARG A 40 29.44 23.19 50.85
C ARG A 40 28.31 24.07 51.40
N GLN A 41 27.45 23.47 52.22
CA GLN A 41 26.37 24.14 52.96
C GLN A 41 26.90 24.83 54.25
N ARG A 42 26.17 25.83 54.77
CA ARG A 42 26.08 26.17 56.20
C ARG A 42 24.65 26.64 56.55
N PRO A 43 24.21 26.58 57.83
CA PRO A 43 22.77 26.56 58.17
C PRO A 43 22.26 27.70 59.09
N GLY A 44 20.92 27.90 59.06
CA GLY A 44 20.15 28.62 60.09
C GLY A 44 19.93 30.13 59.86
N ASN A 45 18.93 30.79 60.46
CA ASN A 45 17.82 30.31 61.29
C ASN A 45 16.72 31.42 61.42
N ARG A 46 15.47 31.06 61.82
CA ARG A 46 14.35 31.93 62.28
C ARG A 46 13.63 32.79 61.20
N ARG A 47 12.34 33.14 61.31
CA ARG A 47 11.19 32.63 62.11
C ARG A 47 9.83 33.13 61.54
N CYS A 48 8.76 32.39 61.85
CA CYS A 48 7.36 32.83 62.05
C CYS A 48 6.54 33.48 60.90
N GLY A 49 5.38 32.88 60.60
CA GLY A 49 4.27 33.43 59.82
C GLY A 49 3.24 32.33 59.53
N ALA A 50 2.00 32.45 60.00
CA ALA A 50 1.02 31.35 59.99
C ALA A 50 -0.44 31.83 59.85
N ARG A 51 -1.35 30.88 59.59
CA ARG A 51 -2.82 31.00 59.31
C ARG A 51 -3.14 31.22 57.81
N HIS A 52 -4.23 30.68 57.23
CA HIS A 52 -5.32 29.83 57.77
C HIS A 52 -5.90 28.84 56.72
N HIS A 53 -6.94 28.10 57.12
CA HIS A 53 -7.73 27.05 56.43
C HIS A 53 -8.20 27.39 54.98
N ARG A 54 -8.57 26.43 54.11
CA ARG A 54 -9.50 25.29 54.32
C ARG A 54 -9.21 24.02 53.48
N ARG A 55 -9.80 22.90 53.92
CA ARG A 55 -9.85 21.59 53.23
C ARG A 55 -11.01 21.54 52.22
N GLY A 56 -10.84 20.76 51.16
CA GLY A 56 -11.93 20.26 50.31
C GLY A 56 -11.61 18.86 49.79
N ARG A 57 -12.55 17.90 49.95
CA ARG A 57 -12.51 16.55 49.34
C ARG A 57 -13.92 16.23 48.80
N PRO A 58 -14.05 15.30 47.83
CA PRO A 58 -15.19 15.29 46.90
C PRO A 58 -16.51 14.80 47.49
N ARG A 59 -17.62 15.22 46.87
CA ARG A 59 -18.96 14.70 47.17
C ARG A 59 -19.22 13.40 46.40
N VAL A 60 -19.58 12.35 47.12
CA VAL A 60 -20.12 11.10 46.55
C VAL A 60 -21.63 11.25 46.39
N GLY A 61 -22.14 11.07 45.16
CA GLY A 61 -23.57 11.05 44.86
C GLY A 61 -24.14 9.63 44.89
N ARG A 62 -24.81 9.23 45.98
CA ARG A 62 -25.66 8.03 45.98
C ARG A 62 -27.05 8.37 45.44
N ARG A 63 -27.54 7.59 44.48
CA ARG A 63 -28.97 7.29 44.34
C ARG A 63 -29.14 5.77 44.26
N ALA A 64 -30.11 5.24 44.99
CA ALA A 64 -30.50 3.84 44.93
C ALA A 64 -31.75 3.69 44.05
N GLY A 65 -31.74 2.67 43.20
CA GLY A 65 -32.90 2.17 42.45
C GLY A 65 -33.00 0.66 42.67
N GLN A 66 -34.21 0.11 42.70
CA GLN A 66 -34.45 -1.24 43.20
C GLN A 66 -34.11 -2.34 42.18
N ARG A 67 -33.69 -3.50 42.71
CA ARG A 67 -33.48 -4.74 41.94
C ARG A 67 -34.79 -5.36 41.49
N ARG A 68 -34.81 -6.02 40.33
CA ARG A 68 -35.55 -7.29 40.07
C ARG A 68 -34.96 -7.98 38.83
N GLY A 69 -35.10 -9.32 38.76
CA GLY A 69 -34.74 -10.12 37.59
C GLY A 69 -33.25 -10.50 37.48
N GLY A 70 -32.88 -11.67 38.00
CA GLY A 70 -31.57 -12.27 37.76
C GLY A 70 -31.70 -13.61 37.02
N ARG A 71 -30.77 -13.89 36.11
CA ARG A 71 -30.42 -15.25 35.67
C ARG A 71 -28.91 -15.40 35.78
N GLN A 72 -28.47 -16.32 36.64
CA GLN A 72 -27.08 -16.76 36.66
C GLN A 72 -26.87 -17.79 35.54
N LEU A 73 -25.81 -17.63 34.75
CA LEU A 73 -25.25 -18.71 33.97
C LEU A 73 -24.14 -19.36 34.81
N GLY A 74 -24.24 -20.67 35.04
CA GLY A 74 -23.21 -21.43 35.74
C GLY A 74 -21.98 -21.68 34.85
N PRO A 75 -20.83 -22.04 35.45
CA PRO A 75 -19.63 -22.38 34.70
C PRO A 75 -19.84 -23.67 33.87
N LEU A 76 -19.25 -23.69 32.67
CA LEU A 76 -19.24 -24.87 31.80
C LEU A 76 -18.26 -25.94 32.34
N PRO A 77 -18.58 -27.24 32.19
CA PRO A 77 -17.65 -28.33 32.57
C PRO A 77 -16.47 -28.42 31.59
N PRO A 78 -15.29 -28.90 32.04
CA PRO A 78 -14.13 -29.09 31.18
C PRO A 78 -14.36 -30.20 30.14
N LYS A 79 -13.91 -29.97 28.91
CA LYS A 79 -13.93 -31.01 27.85
C LYS A 79 -12.87 -32.08 28.13
N ALA A 80 -13.23 -33.34 27.93
CA ALA A 80 -12.32 -34.48 28.04
C ALA A 80 -11.23 -34.47 26.95
N GLY A 81 -10.04 -34.96 27.28
CA GLY A 81 -8.95 -35.15 26.32
C GLY A 81 -9.08 -36.43 25.49
N PRO A 82 -8.35 -36.55 24.36
CA PRO A 82 -8.41 -37.72 23.49
C PRO A 82 -7.71 -38.95 24.11
N PRO A 83 -8.20 -40.18 23.82
CA PRO A 83 -7.58 -41.41 24.33
C PRO A 83 -6.27 -41.74 23.62
N ARG A 84 -5.35 -42.41 24.34
CA ARG A 84 -4.14 -43.01 23.76
C ARG A 84 -4.43 -44.40 23.21
N ALA A 85 -4.03 -44.63 21.96
CA ALA A 85 -3.59 -45.93 21.46
C ALA A 85 -2.16 -45.75 20.90
N GLY A 86 -1.28 -46.74 20.85
CA GLY A 86 -1.45 -48.15 21.19
C GLY A 86 -0.55 -48.98 20.27
N ARG A 87 0.74 -49.08 20.59
CA ARG A 87 1.75 -49.70 19.73
C ARG A 87 1.51 -51.21 19.57
N THR A 88 1.47 -51.68 18.32
CA THR A 88 1.90 -53.02 17.92
C THR A 88 2.80 -52.90 16.69
N ALA A 89 3.84 -53.73 16.60
CA ALA A 89 4.84 -53.65 15.53
C ALA A 89 5.29 -55.04 15.05
N VAL A 90 4.99 -55.35 13.79
CA VAL A 90 5.45 -56.50 12.97
C VAL A 90 5.37 -56.00 11.51
N GLY A 91 6.23 -56.33 10.55
CA GLY A 91 7.48 -57.09 10.53
C GLY A 91 8.15 -56.93 9.14
N ALA A 92 9.42 -57.29 8.98
CA ALA A 92 10.20 -56.99 7.75
C ALA A 92 9.81 -57.83 6.52
N GLY A 93 10.07 -57.34 5.29
CA GLY A 93 9.72 -58.09 4.06
C GLY A 93 10.14 -57.54 2.67
N HIS A 94 11.44 -57.30 2.44
CA HIS A 94 12.19 -57.46 1.16
C HIS A 94 11.58 -57.22 -0.26
N ARG A 95 12.37 -56.48 -1.09
CA ARG A 95 12.55 -56.55 -2.58
C ARG A 95 11.34 -56.12 -3.47
N ALA A 96 11.44 -55.39 -4.59
CA ALA A 96 12.49 -55.00 -5.58
C ALA A 96 12.38 -55.74 -6.94
N ALA A 97 12.36 -54.94 -8.03
CA ALA A 97 12.05 -55.31 -9.43
C ALA A 97 10.62 -55.85 -9.67
N GLY A 98 9.99 -55.71 -10.84
CA GLY A 98 10.39 -55.00 -12.06
C GLY A 98 9.97 -55.76 -13.33
N GLY A 99 9.32 -55.11 -14.30
CA GLY A 99 8.92 -55.73 -15.56
C GLY A 99 7.90 -54.91 -16.36
N HIS A 100 8.15 -54.73 -17.66
CA HIS A 100 7.16 -54.27 -18.63
C HIS A 100 6.13 -55.39 -18.92
N HIS A 101 4.96 -55.02 -19.45
CA HIS A 101 4.60 -55.44 -20.81
C HIS A 101 3.44 -54.60 -21.36
N ASP A 102 3.59 -54.09 -22.57
CA ASP A 102 2.47 -53.59 -23.39
C ASP A 102 1.57 -54.74 -23.84
N HIS A 103 0.29 -54.47 -24.05
CA HIS A 103 -0.38 -54.96 -25.27
C HIS A 103 -1.57 -54.08 -25.68
N GLN A 104 -1.76 -53.97 -26.99
CA GLN A 104 -2.81 -53.20 -27.65
C GLN A 104 -4.06 -54.06 -27.94
N GLY A 105 -5.19 -53.41 -28.22
CA GLY A 105 -6.05 -53.87 -29.32
C GLY A 105 -7.52 -54.23 -29.05
N ALA A 106 -8.40 -53.24 -29.25
CA ALA A 106 -9.68 -53.30 -29.99
C ALA A 106 -10.79 -54.32 -29.64
N GLY A 107 -12.06 -53.88 -29.81
CA GLY A 107 -13.27 -54.72 -29.82
C GLY A 107 -14.30 -54.36 -28.72
N GLY A 108 -15.57 -54.03 -28.99
CA GLY A 108 -16.13 -53.59 -30.27
C GLY A 108 -17.47 -54.21 -30.73
N ALA A 109 -18.43 -54.55 -29.86
CA ALA A 109 -19.78 -54.92 -30.33
C ALA A 109 -20.95 -54.58 -29.38
N ARG A 110 -22.03 -54.13 -30.03
CA ARG A 110 -23.37 -53.71 -29.60
C ARG A 110 -24.15 -54.71 -28.75
N HIS A 111 -25.13 -54.20 -27.99
CA HIS A 111 -26.46 -54.82 -27.87
C HIS A 111 -27.57 -53.75 -27.86
N GLN A 112 -28.78 -54.12 -28.26
CA GLN A 112 -30.01 -53.30 -28.23
C GLN A 112 -31.14 -54.05 -27.49
N GLY A 113 -32.14 -53.34 -26.96
CA GLY A 113 -33.36 -53.91 -26.37
C GLY A 113 -34.43 -52.87 -26.02
N HIS A 114 -35.70 -53.22 -26.25
CA HIS A 114 -36.93 -52.41 -26.09
C HIS A 114 -37.22 -51.95 -24.63
N VAL A 115 -37.93 -50.86 -24.27
CA VAL A 115 -39.11 -50.12 -24.80
C VAL A 115 -40.48 -50.72 -24.40
N GLY A 116 -41.27 -50.01 -23.57
CA GLY A 116 -42.69 -50.32 -23.26
C GLY A 116 -43.37 -49.50 -22.12
N PRO A 117 -44.35 -48.62 -22.39
CA PRO A 117 -45.33 -47.99 -21.46
C PRO A 117 -46.71 -48.72 -21.50
N PRO A 118 -47.92 -48.25 -21.04
CA PRO A 118 -48.40 -46.98 -20.39
C PRO A 118 -48.89 -47.21 -18.91
N VAL A 119 -49.96 -46.71 -18.24
CA VAL A 119 -51.30 -46.07 -18.49
C VAL A 119 -51.75 -45.16 -17.28
N PRO A 120 -52.88 -44.38 -17.33
CA PRO A 120 -53.10 -43.16 -16.51
C PRO A 120 -54.36 -43.07 -15.58
N GLY A 121 -54.50 -41.95 -14.83
CA GLY A 121 -55.73 -41.46 -14.14
C GLY A 121 -55.68 -41.46 -12.60
N ALA A 122 -56.33 -40.59 -11.81
CA ALA A 122 -57.15 -39.36 -12.02
C ALA A 122 -57.30 -38.64 -10.62
N ASP A 123 -58.00 -37.53 -10.33
CA ASP A 123 -58.84 -36.53 -11.05
C ASP A 123 -58.89 -35.19 -10.22
N GLY A 124 -59.80 -34.24 -10.52
CA GLY A 124 -60.13 -33.01 -9.75
C GLY A 124 -61.53 -33.05 -9.09
N PRO A 125 -62.32 -31.94 -9.02
CA PRO A 125 -62.07 -30.49 -9.21
C PRO A 125 -62.25 -29.74 -7.84
N ASP A 126 -62.72 -28.49 -7.61
CA ASP A 126 -63.04 -27.21 -8.31
C ASP A 126 -62.78 -26.08 -7.26
N HIS A 127 -62.50 -24.83 -7.67
CA HIS A 127 -63.21 -23.62 -7.21
C HIS A 127 -62.61 -22.29 -7.75
N ARG A 128 -63.02 -21.97 -8.98
CA ARG A 128 -63.52 -20.65 -9.48
C ARG A 128 -62.92 -19.32 -8.96
N HIS A 129 -62.34 -18.58 -9.92
CA HIS A 129 -62.46 -17.13 -10.17
C HIS A 129 -62.43 -16.09 -9.02
N ARG A 130 -61.52 -15.12 -9.17
CA ARG A 130 -61.90 -13.71 -9.40
C ARG A 130 -60.78 -12.88 -10.05
N ASP A 131 -61.15 -12.06 -11.02
CA ASP A 131 -60.29 -11.07 -11.68
C ASP A 131 -60.27 -9.72 -10.92
N GLY A 132 -59.18 -8.95 -11.06
CA GLY A 132 -59.10 -7.56 -10.56
C GLY A 132 -57.69 -7.08 -10.22
N PRO A 133 -57.08 -6.17 -11.01
CA PRO A 133 -55.75 -5.62 -10.76
C PRO A 133 -55.76 -4.27 -10.01
N GLU A 134 -54.69 -3.95 -9.29
CA GLU A 134 -54.42 -2.64 -8.68
C GLU A 134 -52.99 -2.13 -9.02
N PRO A 135 -52.71 -0.81 -8.94
CA PRO A 135 -52.00 -0.16 -10.04
C PRO A 135 -50.62 0.44 -9.73
N ALA A 136 -49.89 0.74 -10.80
CA ALA A 136 -48.64 1.50 -10.76
C ALA A 136 -48.84 2.95 -10.30
N ARG A 137 -47.82 3.53 -9.67
CA ARG A 137 -47.82 4.92 -9.19
C ARG A 137 -46.96 5.80 -10.12
N GLU A 138 -47.56 6.88 -10.64
CA GLU A 138 -46.85 7.96 -11.33
C GLU A 138 -46.85 9.27 -10.49
N PRO A 139 -45.95 10.23 -10.78
CA PRO A 139 -45.60 11.29 -9.83
C PRO A 139 -46.51 12.52 -9.86
N HIS A 140 -46.60 13.21 -8.72
CA HIS A 140 -47.32 14.48 -8.60
C HIS A 140 -46.61 15.65 -9.31
N HIS A 141 -47.31 16.34 -10.21
CA HIS A 141 -47.05 17.74 -10.55
C HIS A 141 -48.26 18.61 -10.17
N GLY A 142 -47.99 19.75 -9.53
CA GLY A 142 -48.99 20.76 -9.14
C GLY A 142 -48.66 22.15 -9.71
N PRO A 143 -49.65 23.07 -9.86
CA PRO A 143 -49.67 23.93 -11.04
C PRO A 143 -49.69 25.44 -10.76
N ARG A 144 -49.22 26.26 -11.72
CA ARG A 144 -49.63 27.67 -11.92
C ARG A 144 -49.73 28.08 -13.39
N ARG A 145 -50.62 29.04 -13.67
CA ARG A 145 -50.97 29.74 -14.92
C ARG A 145 -51.50 31.13 -14.50
N PRO A 146 -51.69 32.12 -15.40
CA PRO A 146 -50.98 32.44 -16.65
C PRO A 146 -50.73 33.98 -16.84
N ALA A 147 -50.23 34.37 -18.04
CA ALA A 147 -50.66 35.52 -18.87
C ALA A 147 -49.64 36.64 -19.23
N ARG A 148 -49.57 36.91 -20.56
CA ARG A 148 -49.40 38.19 -21.33
C ARG A 148 -48.37 39.25 -20.86
N GLY A 149 -47.51 39.85 -21.69
CA GLY A 149 -47.18 39.67 -23.12
C GLY A 149 -47.30 40.94 -23.99
N LEU A 150 -46.25 41.27 -24.79
CA LEU A 150 -46.14 42.24 -25.91
C LEU A 150 -44.79 41.91 -26.64
N ARG A 151 -44.74 41.61 -27.97
CA ARG A 151 -44.58 42.51 -29.15
C ARG A 151 -43.28 43.35 -29.20
N ASP A 152 -42.59 43.55 -30.34
CA ASP A 152 -42.46 42.80 -31.62
C ASP A 152 -41.28 43.40 -32.45
N HIS A 153 -40.83 42.69 -33.50
CA HIS A 153 -39.94 43.12 -34.60
C HIS A 153 -38.47 43.48 -34.26
N GLY A 154 -37.46 43.29 -35.14
CA GLY A 154 -37.46 42.55 -36.43
C GLY A 154 -36.17 42.76 -37.27
N GLY A 155 -35.76 41.75 -38.06
CA GLY A 155 -34.70 41.83 -39.10
C GLY A 155 -33.24 41.89 -38.58
N LEU A 156 -32.25 41.14 -39.09
CA LEU A 156 -31.88 40.87 -40.48
C LEU A 156 -30.87 39.71 -40.60
N ARG A 157 -30.54 39.29 -41.84
CA ARG A 157 -29.58 38.21 -42.16
C ARG A 157 -28.16 38.76 -42.43
N ARG A 158 -27.09 38.03 -42.03
CA ARG A 158 -26.11 37.36 -42.96
C ARG A 158 -24.74 36.97 -42.34
N ALA A 159 -24.31 35.75 -42.69
CA ALA A 159 -23.00 35.33 -43.19
C ALA A 159 -21.67 35.51 -42.38
N ARG A 160 -20.88 34.42 -42.43
CA ARG A 160 -19.47 34.29 -42.00
C ARG A 160 -18.54 35.34 -42.63
N ARG A 161 -17.48 35.74 -41.92
CA ARG A 161 -16.10 35.82 -42.48
C ARG A 161 -15.02 35.75 -41.39
N ARG A 162 -13.90 35.10 -41.71
CA ARG A 162 -12.67 35.10 -40.88
C ARG A 162 -11.92 36.43 -41.05
N ARG A 163 -11.19 36.88 -40.02
CA ARG A 163 -10.03 37.78 -40.17
C ARG A 163 -8.82 37.23 -39.43
N ARG A 164 -7.64 37.30 -40.06
CA ARG A 164 -6.34 37.24 -39.39
C ARG A 164 -5.95 38.67 -39.01
N HIS A 165 -5.28 38.88 -37.89
CA HIS A 165 -4.58 40.13 -37.60
C HIS A 165 -3.09 40.00 -37.89
N ARG A 166 -2.46 41.13 -38.26
CA ARG A 166 -1.06 41.25 -38.68
C ARG A 166 -0.33 42.16 -37.67
N LEU A 167 0.97 41.93 -37.52
CA LEU A 167 1.85 42.60 -36.57
C LEU A 167 1.86 44.13 -36.72
N LEU A 168 2.01 44.82 -35.59
CA LEU A 168 2.51 46.19 -35.47
C LEU A 168 3.51 46.24 -34.30
N LYS A 169 4.62 46.98 -34.49
CA LYS A 169 5.53 47.41 -33.42
C LYS A 169 5.24 48.87 -33.07
N PRO A 170 5.45 49.27 -31.81
CA PRO A 170 5.95 50.60 -31.46
C PRO A 170 7.42 50.54 -31.01
N ALA A 171 8.04 51.69 -30.75
CA ALA A 171 9.42 51.82 -30.31
C ALA A 171 9.54 52.82 -29.14
N SER A 172 10.60 52.68 -28.34
CA SER A 172 11.00 53.61 -27.28
C SER A 172 12.47 53.36 -26.91
N GLY A 173 13.20 54.39 -26.48
CA GLY A 173 14.56 54.27 -25.96
C GLY A 173 14.84 55.28 -24.85
N GLY A 174 15.93 55.10 -24.09
CA GLY A 174 16.38 56.07 -23.10
C GLY A 174 17.09 55.50 -21.87
N ARG A 175 18.43 55.61 -21.86
CA ARG A 175 19.33 55.83 -20.69
C ARG A 175 19.19 54.97 -19.42
N THR A 176 20.07 53.97 -19.33
CA THR A 176 21.12 53.81 -18.27
C THR A 176 20.84 54.14 -16.79
N THR A 177 20.94 53.13 -15.92
CA THR A 177 21.64 53.13 -14.61
C THR A 177 22.12 51.71 -14.28
N ASP A 178 23.13 51.59 -13.41
CA ASP A 178 23.91 50.36 -13.11
C ASP A 178 23.14 49.06 -12.78
N ARG A 179 23.76 47.94 -13.16
CA ARG A 179 23.70 46.65 -12.45
C ARG A 179 25.08 45.96 -12.51
N PRO A 180 25.57 45.34 -11.42
CA PRO A 180 26.83 44.60 -11.42
C PRO A 180 26.70 43.21 -12.08
N ASP A 181 27.82 42.69 -12.56
CA ASP A 181 27.93 41.34 -13.16
C ASP A 181 27.76 40.23 -12.10
N PRO A 182 26.98 39.16 -12.40
CA PRO A 182 26.85 37.99 -11.54
C PRO A 182 27.59 36.75 -12.09
N ASP A 183 28.77 36.89 -12.71
CA ASP A 183 29.52 35.75 -13.26
C ASP A 183 30.41 35.05 -12.21
N SER A 184 29.74 34.30 -11.31
CA SER A 184 30.38 33.35 -10.38
C SER A 184 29.37 32.30 -9.85
N GLY A 185 28.43 31.88 -10.70
CA GLY A 185 27.50 30.79 -10.41
C GLY A 185 28.04 29.43 -10.89
N SER A 186 28.23 28.47 -9.98
CA SER A 186 28.64 27.12 -10.37
C SER A 186 27.56 26.44 -11.21
N SER A 187 27.91 26.09 -12.46
CA SER A 187 27.01 25.39 -13.37
C SER A 187 26.73 23.97 -12.84
N SER A 188 25.59 23.80 -12.18
CA SER A 188 25.04 22.49 -11.90
C SER A 188 24.41 21.96 -13.19
N THR A 189 25.11 21.02 -13.84
CA THR A 189 24.66 20.41 -15.08
C THR A 189 23.42 19.57 -14.81
N LEU A 190 22.24 20.18 -14.95
CA LEU A 190 20.99 19.47 -15.16
C LEU A 190 21.08 18.76 -16.51
N THR A 191 21.62 17.54 -16.49
CA THR A 191 21.77 16.68 -17.67
C THR A 191 20.40 16.53 -18.33
N ALA A 192 20.28 17.04 -19.56
CA ALA A 192 19.07 16.89 -20.35
C ALA A 192 18.76 15.40 -20.52
N VAL A 193 17.48 15.03 -20.36
CA VAL A 193 17.03 13.65 -20.45
C VAL A 193 17.03 13.21 -21.92
N ALA A 194 18.20 12.81 -22.41
CA ALA A 194 18.34 12.02 -23.62
C ALA A 194 17.63 10.65 -23.44
N ASP A 195 17.19 10.04 -24.53
CA ASP A 195 16.22 8.94 -24.50
C ASP A 195 16.70 7.72 -23.69
N ASP A 196 15.90 7.34 -22.69
CA ASP A 196 16.07 6.15 -21.85
C ASP A 196 15.59 4.89 -22.61
N VAL A 197 16.44 4.50 -23.57
CA VAL A 197 16.29 3.40 -24.52
C VAL A 197 17.62 2.65 -24.59
N LEU A 198 17.59 1.35 -24.33
CA LEU A 198 18.77 0.47 -24.43
C LEU A 198 19.00 0.09 -25.89
N ALA A 199 20.24 -0.27 -26.26
CA ALA A 199 20.46 -0.92 -27.54
C ALA A 199 19.69 -2.25 -27.59
N PRO A 200 19.19 -2.71 -28.76
CA PRO A 200 18.37 -3.92 -28.82
C PRO A 200 19.03 -5.18 -28.22
N GLU A 201 20.35 -5.29 -28.37
CA GLU A 201 21.15 -6.37 -27.78
C GLU A 201 21.27 -6.25 -26.25
N GLU A 202 21.33 -5.04 -25.70
CA GLU A 202 21.36 -4.78 -24.26
C GLU A 202 19.99 -5.03 -23.62
N ASP A 203 18.90 -4.58 -24.27
CA ASP A 203 17.52 -4.79 -23.81
C ASP A 203 17.23 -6.30 -23.74
N GLU A 204 17.54 -7.05 -24.80
CA GLU A 204 17.29 -8.50 -24.84
C GLU A 204 18.24 -9.30 -23.93
N ALA A 205 19.51 -8.90 -23.79
CA ALA A 205 20.41 -9.52 -22.80
C ALA A 205 19.93 -9.30 -21.36
N PHE A 206 19.42 -8.10 -21.05
CA PHE A 206 18.81 -7.81 -19.75
C PHE A 206 17.50 -8.58 -19.55
N ARG A 207 16.61 -8.64 -20.54
CA ARG A 207 15.37 -9.43 -20.49
C ARG A 207 15.64 -10.92 -20.33
N ALA A 208 16.63 -11.47 -21.04
CA ALA A 208 17.06 -12.86 -20.88
C ALA A 208 17.52 -13.15 -19.43
N ARG A 209 18.30 -12.24 -18.82
CA ARG A 209 18.68 -12.32 -17.40
C ARG A 209 17.46 -12.26 -16.47
N CYS A 210 16.49 -11.40 -16.77
CA CYS A 210 15.24 -11.29 -16.00
C CYS A 210 14.41 -12.57 -16.10
N ARG A 211 14.18 -13.12 -17.31
CA ARG A 211 13.42 -14.36 -17.52
C ARG A 211 14.09 -15.57 -16.86
N ALA A 212 15.42 -15.66 -16.88
CA ALA A 212 16.15 -16.72 -16.18
C ALA A 212 15.91 -16.65 -14.66
N PHE A 213 16.11 -15.48 -14.04
CA PHE A 213 15.84 -15.25 -12.62
C PHE A 213 14.37 -15.54 -12.25
N LEU A 214 13.43 -15.06 -13.07
CA LEU A 214 11.99 -15.22 -12.84
C LEU A 214 11.53 -16.68 -12.98
N ALA A 215 12.10 -17.44 -13.93
CA ALA A 215 11.81 -18.86 -14.08
C ALA A 215 12.28 -19.71 -12.88
N GLU A 216 13.37 -19.30 -12.21
CA GLU A 216 13.86 -19.99 -11.01
C GLU A 216 13.11 -19.56 -9.73
N HIS A 217 12.84 -18.27 -9.55
CA HIS A 217 12.39 -17.72 -8.26
C HIS A 217 10.94 -17.24 -8.20
N ALA A 218 10.29 -16.93 -9.32
CA ALA A 218 8.90 -16.46 -9.34
C ALA A 218 7.88 -17.61 -9.42
N THR A 219 8.06 -18.63 -8.57
CA THR A 219 7.28 -19.89 -8.60
C THR A 219 5.88 -19.78 -7.99
N GLY A 220 5.55 -18.65 -7.36
CA GLY A 220 4.31 -18.42 -6.61
C GLY A 220 4.47 -18.64 -5.10
N ILE A 221 3.70 -17.92 -4.30
CA ILE A 221 3.66 -18.09 -2.84
C ILE A 221 2.64 -19.18 -2.50
N ASP A 222 3.08 -20.44 -2.51
CA ASP A 222 2.35 -21.54 -1.86
C ASP A 222 2.68 -21.61 -0.37
N LEU A 223 1.65 -21.83 0.44
CA LEU A 223 1.75 -22.04 1.88
C LEU A 223 1.63 -23.51 2.28
N GLY A 224 1.23 -24.40 1.36
CA GLY A 224 0.97 -25.82 1.63
C GLY A 224 -0.27 -26.00 2.50
N GLY A 225 -1.35 -25.28 2.19
CA GLY A 225 -2.62 -25.28 2.96
C GLY A 225 -2.55 -24.65 4.36
N ARG A 226 -1.38 -24.21 4.84
CA ARG A 226 -1.24 -23.63 6.18
C ARG A 226 -1.95 -22.26 6.28
N PRO A 227 -2.73 -22.01 7.34
CA PRO A 227 -3.31 -20.70 7.59
C PRO A 227 -2.22 -19.69 7.95
N ASP A 228 -2.35 -18.47 7.44
CA ASP A 228 -1.45 -17.34 7.73
C ASP A 228 -2.25 -16.06 8.01
N PRO A 229 -3.05 -16.00 9.10
CA PRO A 229 -3.94 -14.86 9.37
C PRO A 229 -3.14 -13.56 9.59
N ARG A 230 -1.90 -13.67 10.11
CA ARG A 230 -0.96 -12.56 10.35
C ARG A 230 -0.19 -12.11 9.10
N GLY A 231 -0.14 -12.90 8.04
CA GLY A 231 0.66 -12.62 6.83
C GLY A 231 2.17 -12.88 6.99
N GLU A 232 2.59 -13.60 8.03
CA GLU A 232 4.00 -13.82 8.38
C GLU A 232 4.70 -14.81 7.43
N LEU A 233 3.99 -15.86 6.99
CA LEU A 233 4.54 -16.83 6.05
C LEU A 233 4.64 -16.24 4.64
N ARG A 234 3.62 -15.47 4.23
CA ARG A 234 3.59 -14.73 2.96
C ARG A 234 4.67 -13.65 2.91
N LEU A 235 4.77 -12.80 3.94
CA LEU A 235 5.79 -11.75 3.99
C LEU A 235 7.20 -12.35 3.93
N ARG A 236 7.48 -13.41 4.68
CA ARG A 236 8.79 -14.11 4.60
C ARG A 236 9.06 -14.72 3.23
N ALA A 237 8.04 -15.15 2.49
CA ALA A 237 8.22 -15.62 1.11
C ALA A 237 8.59 -14.46 0.16
N ALA A 238 7.91 -13.33 0.29
CA ALA A 238 8.21 -12.11 -0.45
C ALA A 238 9.62 -11.56 -0.12
N GLN A 239 10.03 -11.58 1.16
CA GLN A 239 11.38 -11.24 1.57
C GLN A 239 12.44 -12.14 0.92
N ARG A 240 12.27 -13.48 0.94
CA ARG A 240 13.24 -14.40 0.30
C ARG A 240 13.39 -14.13 -1.20
N PHE A 241 12.29 -13.87 -1.90
CA PHE A 241 12.32 -13.47 -3.31
C PHE A 241 13.07 -12.15 -3.51
N GLN A 242 12.77 -11.13 -2.70
CA GLN A 242 13.40 -9.81 -2.80
C GLN A 242 14.90 -9.82 -2.42
N GLN A 243 15.31 -10.69 -1.50
CA GLN A 243 16.70 -10.92 -1.12
C GLN A 243 17.48 -11.61 -2.25
N ALA A 244 16.90 -12.62 -2.90
CA ALA A 244 17.47 -13.22 -4.11
C ALA A 244 17.56 -12.19 -5.26
N LEU A 245 16.53 -11.35 -5.42
CA LEU A 245 16.49 -10.28 -6.42
C LEU A 245 17.60 -9.24 -6.19
N ALA A 246 17.90 -8.93 -4.93
CA ALA A 246 19.00 -8.04 -4.56
C ALA A 246 20.37 -8.71 -4.83
N ALA A 247 20.55 -9.97 -4.45
CA ALA A 247 21.77 -10.73 -4.74
C ALA A 247 22.04 -10.87 -6.25
N ALA A 248 21.00 -10.92 -7.08
CA ALA A 248 21.08 -10.96 -8.54
C ALA A 248 21.30 -9.58 -9.22
N GLY A 249 21.41 -8.49 -8.46
CA GLY A 249 21.52 -7.13 -9.02
C GLY A 249 20.27 -6.71 -9.81
N LEU A 250 19.10 -7.15 -9.38
CA LEU A 250 17.80 -6.87 -9.99
C LEU A 250 16.82 -6.14 -9.03
N ALA A 251 17.16 -6.01 -7.75
CA ALA A 251 16.37 -5.20 -6.81
C ALA A 251 16.71 -3.72 -6.92
N GLY A 252 15.72 -2.87 -6.64
CA GLY A 252 15.94 -1.42 -6.56
C GLY A 252 16.54 -0.80 -7.83
N LEU A 253 16.10 -1.28 -9.01
CA LEU A 253 16.74 -1.06 -10.30
C LEU A 253 17.23 0.38 -10.52
N THR A 254 16.36 1.37 -10.32
CA THR A 254 16.64 2.79 -10.58
C THR A 254 17.11 3.59 -9.36
N TYR A 255 17.40 2.96 -8.22
CA TYR A 255 17.99 3.65 -7.07
C TYR A 255 19.53 3.70 -7.22
N PRO A 256 20.21 4.74 -6.69
CA PRO A 256 21.66 4.86 -6.81
C PRO A 256 22.41 3.70 -6.14
N ALA A 257 23.51 3.26 -6.77
CA ALA A 257 24.34 2.16 -6.25
C ALA A 257 25.01 2.49 -4.91
N GLU A 258 25.32 3.77 -4.65
CA GLU A 258 25.82 4.26 -3.35
C GLU A 258 24.85 3.97 -2.18
N TYR A 259 23.56 3.81 -2.45
CA TYR A 259 22.52 3.48 -1.46
C TYR A 259 21.96 2.06 -1.62
N GLY A 260 22.69 1.17 -2.30
CA GLY A 260 22.31 -0.25 -2.47
C GLY A 260 21.25 -0.54 -3.54
N GLY A 261 20.97 0.41 -4.43
CA GLY A 261 20.21 0.13 -5.67
C GLY A 261 21.09 -0.48 -6.76
N ALA A 262 20.49 -0.90 -7.88
CA ALA A 262 21.27 -1.45 -9.00
C ALA A 262 21.91 -0.37 -9.90
N GLY A 263 21.54 0.92 -9.75
CA GLY A 263 22.08 2.02 -10.56
C GLY A 263 21.68 2.00 -12.05
N LEU A 264 20.63 1.24 -12.40
CA LEU A 264 20.14 1.05 -13.76
C LEU A 264 19.10 2.10 -14.17
N THR A 265 18.74 2.12 -15.46
CA THR A 265 17.86 3.14 -16.05
C THR A 265 16.37 2.76 -16.00
N LYS A 266 15.47 3.68 -16.37
CA LYS A 266 14.01 3.40 -16.43
C LYS A 266 13.64 2.49 -17.62
N ALA A 267 14.52 2.33 -18.61
CA ALA A 267 14.40 1.26 -19.59
C ALA A 267 14.53 -0.12 -18.95
N HIS A 268 15.50 -0.30 -18.05
CA HIS A 268 15.65 -1.55 -17.30
C HIS A 268 14.43 -1.81 -16.39
N ASP A 269 13.94 -0.81 -15.67
CA ASP A 269 12.70 -0.94 -14.86
C ASP A 269 11.47 -1.27 -15.71
N ARG A 270 11.36 -0.69 -16.91
CA ARG A 270 10.31 -1.03 -17.90
C ARG A 270 10.43 -2.49 -18.36
N ALA A 271 11.60 -2.90 -18.84
CA ALA A 271 11.84 -4.26 -19.31
C ALA A 271 11.56 -5.29 -18.19
N TRP A 272 12.04 -5.03 -16.97
CA TRP A 272 11.75 -5.87 -15.80
C TRP A 272 10.24 -6.02 -15.53
N ARG A 273 9.48 -4.91 -15.56
CA ARG A 273 8.01 -4.97 -15.37
C ARG A 273 7.30 -5.73 -16.49
N GLU A 274 7.78 -5.62 -17.71
CA GLU A 274 7.26 -6.34 -18.87
C GLU A 274 7.50 -7.85 -18.73
N GLU A 275 8.74 -8.30 -18.49
CA GLU A 275 9.03 -9.73 -18.26
C GLU A 275 8.28 -10.26 -17.03
N TYR A 276 8.34 -9.57 -15.89
CA TYR A 276 7.71 -10.00 -14.63
C TYR A 276 6.17 -10.07 -14.72
N SER A 277 5.54 -9.35 -15.66
CA SER A 277 4.08 -9.42 -15.87
C SER A 277 3.59 -10.81 -16.32
N ALA A 278 4.47 -11.66 -16.87
CA ALA A 278 4.16 -13.04 -17.26
C ALA A 278 4.23 -14.05 -16.10
N TYR A 279 4.69 -13.66 -14.91
CA TYR A 279 4.99 -14.56 -13.79
C TYR A 279 4.11 -14.29 -12.55
N PRO A 280 3.99 -15.25 -11.61
CA PRO A 280 3.41 -15.03 -10.29
C PRO A 280 4.02 -13.82 -9.56
N ASN A 281 3.17 -12.94 -9.02
CA ASN A 281 3.60 -11.81 -8.20
C ASN A 281 4.05 -12.30 -6.81
N MET A 282 5.36 -12.26 -6.56
CA MET A 282 6.01 -12.64 -5.30
C MET A 282 6.15 -11.46 -4.32
N THR A 283 5.89 -10.24 -4.76
CA THR A 283 6.23 -8.99 -4.05
C THR A 283 5.02 -8.27 -3.45
N TYR A 284 3.81 -8.84 -3.56
CA TYR A 284 2.57 -8.21 -3.11
C TYR A 284 2.58 -7.84 -1.62
N ASP A 285 3.10 -8.72 -0.76
CA ASP A 285 3.13 -8.49 0.70
C ASP A 285 4.20 -7.46 1.12
N LEU A 286 5.07 -7.02 0.19
CA LEU A 286 6.01 -5.91 0.36
C LEU A 286 5.49 -4.56 -0.19
N LEU A 287 4.25 -4.51 -0.70
CA LEU A 287 3.71 -3.37 -1.46
C LEU A 287 3.78 -2.02 -0.74
N ILE A 288 3.60 -1.99 0.58
CA ILE A 288 3.72 -0.74 1.38
C ILE A 288 5.18 -0.36 1.56
N SER A 289 6.03 -1.31 1.98
CA SER A 289 7.46 -1.11 2.19
C SER A 289 8.15 -0.60 0.91
N HIS A 290 7.96 -1.29 -0.22
CA HIS A 290 8.67 -1.03 -1.48
C HIS A 290 7.94 -0.07 -2.41
N GLY A 291 6.61 -0.03 -2.35
CA GLY A 291 5.77 0.84 -3.19
C GLY A 291 5.40 2.19 -2.58
N MET A 292 5.64 2.39 -1.27
CA MET A 292 5.28 3.64 -0.57
C MET A 292 6.43 4.16 0.31
N CYS A 293 6.99 3.33 1.20
CA CYS A 293 8.01 3.78 2.15
C CYS A 293 9.38 4.01 1.49
N LEU A 294 9.84 3.06 0.68
CA LEU A 294 11.10 3.13 -0.08
C LEU A 294 11.21 4.37 -0.99
N PRO A 295 10.23 4.70 -1.87
CA PRO A 295 10.33 5.91 -2.70
C PRO A 295 10.26 7.20 -1.86
N MET A 296 9.56 7.21 -0.73
CA MET A 296 9.53 8.37 0.18
C MET A 296 10.88 8.58 0.88
N LEU A 297 11.55 7.51 1.30
CA LEU A 297 12.92 7.56 1.82
C LEU A 297 13.92 8.01 0.73
N ALA A 298 13.73 7.57 -0.52
CA ALA A 298 14.58 7.96 -1.64
C ALA A 298 14.38 9.42 -2.10
N GLU A 299 13.14 9.94 -2.10
CA GLU A 299 12.87 11.34 -2.45
C GLU A 299 13.24 12.29 -1.29
N TYR A 300 12.78 12.03 -0.07
CA TYR A 300 12.86 12.96 1.07
C TYR A 300 13.97 12.69 2.09
N GLY A 301 14.64 11.54 2.02
CA GLY A 301 15.72 11.21 2.94
C GLY A 301 16.94 12.12 2.78
N ASN A 302 17.56 12.51 3.90
CA ASN A 302 18.91 13.09 3.88
C ASN A 302 19.96 12.00 3.57
N HIS A 303 21.25 12.37 3.43
CA HIS A 303 22.30 11.40 3.10
C HIS A 303 22.42 10.28 4.15
N ASP A 304 22.42 10.61 5.44
CA ASP A 304 22.65 9.65 6.51
C ASP A 304 21.47 8.66 6.64
N GLN A 305 20.23 9.14 6.51
CA GLN A 305 19.02 8.32 6.42
C GLN A 305 19.06 7.38 5.21
N LYS A 306 19.52 7.88 4.05
CA LYS A 306 19.64 7.08 2.83
C LYS A 306 20.70 5.98 2.97
N SER A 307 21.89 6.33 3.46
CA SER A 307 22.99 5.41 3.75
C SER A 307 22.63 4.36 4.82
N ALA A 308 21.86 4.73 5.84
CA ALA A 308 21.45 3.80 6.91
C ALA A 308 20.35 2.81 6.50
N TYR A 309 19.41 3.22 5.64
CA TYR A 309 18.15 2.49 5.45
C TYR A 309 17.90 1.99 4.02
N LEU A 310 18.29 2.69 2.95
CA LEU A 310 17.84 2.34 1.59
C LEU A 310 18.23 0.93 1.18
N ALA A 311 19.48 0.51 1.39
CA ALA A 311 19.95 -0.82 1.02
C ALA A 311 19.16 -1.94 1.73
N ARG A 312 18.87 -1.74 3.03
CA ARG A 312 18.16 -2.70 3.91
C ARG A 312 16.68 -2.81 3.54
N VAL A 313 16.07 -1.71 3.07
CA VAL A 313 14.71 -1.73 2.52
C VAL A 313 14.70 -2.34 1.11
N ILE A 314 15.63 -1.97 0.22
CA ILE A 314 15.70 -2.50 -1.16
C ILE A 314 15.78 -4.03 -1.17
N SER A 315 16.60 -4.63 -0.28
CA SER A 315 16.72 -6.08 -0.11
C SER A 315 15.55 -6.74 0.62
N ALA A 316 14.66 -5.96 1.27
CA ALA A 316 13.69 -6.43 2.26
C ALA A 316 14.32 -7.20 3.44
N GLU A 317 15.53 -6.81 3.85
CA GLU A 317 16.05 -7.10 5.19
C GLU A 317 15.16 -6.40 6.24
N ASP A 318 14.92 -5.10 6.06
CA ASP A 318 13.87 -4.37 6.76
C ASP A 318 12.58 -4.32 5.93
N VAL A 319 11.45 -4.52 6.60
CA VAL A 319 10.11 -4.24 6.05
C VAL A 319 9.54 -3.03 6.77
N TRP A 320 8.99 -2.07 6.04
CA TRP A 320 8.50 -0.80 6.57
C TRP A 320 6.98 -0.66 6.42
N CYS A 321 6.31 -0.11 7.45
CA CYS A 321 4.87 0.19 7.42
C CYS A 321 4.55 1.68 7.26
N GLN A 322 3.30 1.98 6.91
CA GLN A 322 2.77 3.32 6.67
C GLN A 322 1.70 3.65 7.72
N MET A 323 1.89 4.76 8.45
CA MET A 323 1.16 5.04 9.70
C MET A 323 0.48 6.41 9.66
N PHE A 324 -0.58 6.53 8.85
CA PHE A 324 -1.33 7.77 8.68
C PHE A 324 -2.60 7.79 9.53
N SER A 325 -3.51 6.85 9.27
CA SER A 325 -4.87 6.78 9.79
C SER A 325 -4.94 6.66 11.31
N GLU A 326 -5.94 7.31 11.91
CA GLU A 326 -6.25 7.27 13.35
C GLU A 326 -7.73 6.98 13.57
N PRO A 327 -8.15 6.48 14.74
CA PRO A 327 -9.57 6.23 15.03
C PRO A 327 -10.47 7.47 14.83
N GLY A 328 -9.94 8.67 15.08
CA GLY A 328 -10.61 9.95 14.83
C GLY A 328 -10.29 10.62 13.48
N ALA A 329 -9.36 10.09 12.68
CA ALA A 329 -8.84 10.71 11.46
C ALA A 329 -8.56 9.68 10.35
N GLY A 330 -9.63 9.27 9.66
CA GLY A 330 -9.59 8.39 8.49
C GLY A 330 -9.56 9.15 7.17
N SER A 331 -10.73 9.51 6.62
CA SER A 331 -10.81 10.26 5.35
C SER A 331 -10.26 11.70 5.46
N ASP A 332 -10.35 12.31 6.65
CA ASP A 332 -9.75 13.61 6.96
C ASP A 332 -8.42 13.41 7.71
N VAL A 333 -7.45 12.75 7.05
CA VAL A 333 -6.10 12.47 7.59
C VAL A 333 -5.44 13.72 8.18
N ALA A 334 -5.69 14.89 7.60
CA ALA A 334 -5.12 16.15 8.06
C ALA A 334 -5.59 16.58 9.47
N SER A 335 -6.66 15.99 10.01
CA SER A 335 -7.16 16.23 11.37
C SER A 335 -6.53 15.31 12.43
N LEU A 336 -5.45 14.59 12.10
CA LEU A 336 -4.71 13.71 13.02
C LEU A 336 -4.31 14.40 14.34
N GLN A 337 -4.31 13.62 15.41
CA GLN A 337 -4.09 14.00 16.80
C GLN A 337 -2.81 13.38 17.40
N THR A 338 -2.23 12.32 16.80
CA THR A 338 -0.87 11.86 17.18
C THR A 338 0.10 13.03 17.04
N ARG A 339 0.86 13.31 18.10
CA ARG A 339 1.73 14.49 18.21
C ARG A 339 3.19 14.10 18.39
N ALA A 340 4.07 14.97 17.92
CA ALA A 340 5.52 14.90 18.10
C ALA A 340 6.01 16.21 18.72
N GLU A 341 6.37 16.17 19.99
CA GLU A 341 6.89 17.32 20.74
C GLU A 341 8.42 17.26 20.79
N ARG A 342 9.12 18.39 20.66
CA ARG A 342 10.59 18.39 20.66
C ARG A 342 11.13 18.58 22.07
N ASP A 343 11.99 17.65 22.51
CA ASP A 343 12.72 17.70 23.77
C ASP A 343 14.23 17.65 23.47
N GLY A 344 14.83 18.82 23.27
CA GLY A 344 16.25 18.96 22.92
C GLY A 344 16.62 18.40 21.55
N ASP A 345 17.40 17.32 21.57
CA ASP A 345 17.85 16.50 20.45
C ASP A 345 16.95 15.27 20.18
N GLU A 346 15.81 15.15 20.87
CA GLU A 346 14.80 14.11 20.61
C GLU A 346 13.41 14.67 20.26
N TRP A 347 12.59 13.83 19.64
CA TRP A 347 11.13 13.99 19.54
C TRP A 347 10.44 12.98 20.46
N ILE A 348 9.45 13.44 21.23
CA ILE A 348 8.55 12.61 22.03
C ILE A 348 7.24 12.44 21.24
N ILE A 349 6.97 11.23 20.77
CA ILE A 349 5.76 10.88 20.02
C ILE A 349 4.72 10.25 20.96
N ASN A 350 3.49 10.77 20.88
CA ASN A 350 2.34 10.30 21.63
C ASN A 350 1.09 10.25 20.75
N GLY A 351 0.34 9.14 20.76
CA GLY A 351 -0.90 9.00 20.02
C GLY A 351 -1.28 7.55 19.66
N GLN A 352 -2.16 7.41 18.66
CA GLN A 352 -2.62 6.12 18.17
C GLN A 352 -2.81 6.15 16.65
N LYS A 353 -2.34 5.08 15.99
CA LYS A 353 -2.59 4.76 14.58
C LYS A 353 -3.42 3.48 14.46
N VAL A 354 -4.15 3.31 13.36
CA VAL A 354 -5.06 2.18 13.14
C VAL A 354 -5.10 1.79 11.66
N TRP A 355 -5.46 0.54 11.38
CA TRP A 355 -5.41 -0.09 10.05
C TRP A 355 -3.99 -0.24 9.49
N THR A 356 -2.96 -0.20 10.34
CA THR A 356 -1.57 -0.34 9.90
C THR A 356 -1.28 -1.79 9.52
N THR A 357 -1.23 -2.06 8.22
CA THR A 357 -0.91 -3.36 7.63
C THR A 357 0.47 -3.87 8.05
N LEU A 358 0.54 -5.12 8.51
CA LEU A 358 1.76 -5.87 8.87
C LEU A 358 2.69 -5.20 9.89
N ALA A 359 2.23 -4.17 10.62
CA ALA A 359 3.02 -3.39 11.58
C ALA A 359 3.81 -4.24 12.58
N HIS A 360 3.25 -5.37 13.01
CA HIS A 360 3.88 -6.30 13.96
C HIS A 360 4.99 -7.18 13.35
N LEU A 361 5.31 -7.01 12.06
CA LEU A 361 6.42 -7.66 11.33
C LEU A 361 7.40 -6.65 10.72
N CYS A 362 7.17 -5.34 10.91
CA CYS A 362 7.99 -4.29 10.33
C CYS A 362 9.10 -3.85 11.29
N SER A 363 10.30 -3.55 10.77
CA SER A 363 11.40 -2.98 11.55
C SER A 363 11.12 -1.51 11.90
N TYR A 364 10.55 -0.77 10.94
CA TYR A 364 10.26 0.66 11.05
C TYR A 364 8.87 0.99 10.51
N GLY A 365 8.37 2.18 10.87
CA GLY A 365 7.19 2.76 10.27
C GLY A 365 7.38 4.24 9.93
N ILE A 366 6.87 4.66 8.77
CA ILE A 366 6.76 6.08 8.43
C ILE A 366 5.43 6.59 8.99
N ILE A 367 5.54 7.43 10.01
CA ILE A 367 4.41 8.05 10.70
C ILE A 367 4.25 9.52 10.30
N ILE A 368 3.02 10.01 10.33
CA ILE A 368 2.74 11.46 10.31
C ILE A 368 2.11 11.90 11.63
N ALA A 369 2.67 12.98 12.19
CA ALA A 369 2.32 13.50 13.51
C ALA A 369 2.24 15.03 13.53
N ARG A 370 1.43 15.55 14.46
CA ARG A 370 1.21 16.97 14.77
C ARG A 370 2.47 17.55 15.42
N THR A 371 3.15 18.45 14.74
CA THR A 371 4.30 19.21 15.27
C THR A 371 3.96 20.66 15.59
N ASP A 372 2.91 21.21 14.99
CA ASP A 372 2.41 22.55 15.30
C ASP A 372 0.87 22.57 15.31
N PRO A 373 0.23 22.72 16.49
CA PRO A 373 -1.22 22.87 16.59
C PRO A 373 -1.68 24.34 16.48
N GLY A 374 -0.76 25.31 16.47
CA GLY A 374 -1.03 26.75 16.35
C GLY A 374 -1.27 27.24 14.93
N VAL A 375 -1.01 26.41 13.92
CA VAL A 375 -1.25 26.69 12.49
C VAL A 375 -2.42 25.86 11.94
N PRO A 376 -2.98 26.19 10.76
CA PRO A 376 -4.06 25.41 10.15
C PRO A 376 -3.66 23.96 9.88
N LYS A 377 -4.63 23.03 9.99
CA LYS A 377 -4.39 21.58 10.13
C LYS A 377 -3.43 20.93 9.11
N HIS A 378 -3.35 21.45 7.89
CA HIS A 378 -2.45 20.94 6.84
C HIS A 378 -0.99 21.42 6.99
N ALA A 379 -0.74 22.52 7.69
CA ALA A 379 0.56 23.19 7.80
C ALA A 379 1.34 22.84 9.08
N GLY A 380 0.79 21.98 9.93
CA GLY A 380 1.36 21.63 11.25
C GLY A 380 1.65 20.15 11.44
N ILE A 381 1.92 19.44 10.33
CA ILE A 381 2.15 17.99 10.30
C ILE A 381 3.59 17.75 9.83
N SER A 382 4.32 16.87 10.51
CA SER A 382 5.63 16.37 10.07
C SER A 382 5.60 14.86 9.86
N MET A 383 6.61 14.34 9.18
CA MET A 383 6.78 12.91 8.88
C MET A 383 8.04 12.38 9.56
N PHE A 384 7.97 11.19 10.16
CA PHE A 384 9.07 10.62 10.95
C PHE A 384 9.28 9.14 10.64
N ILE A 385 10.52 8.68 10.80
CA ILE A 385 10.91 7.26 10.80
C ILE A 385 10.91 6.78 12.25
N VAL A 386 10.02 5.85 12.62
CA VAL A 386 9.94 5.30 13.98
C VAL A 386 10.36 3.82 13.98
N PRO A 387 11.30 3.38 14.83
CA PRO A 387 11.58 1.95 15.06
C PRO A 387 10.36 1.30 15.73
N MET A 388 9.90 0.17 15.21
CA MET A 388 8.69 -0.50 15.74
C MET A 388 8.94 -1.25 17.05
N ASP A 389 10.20 -1.44 17.43
CA ASP A 389 10.68 -1.99 18.69
C ASP A 389 11.01 -0.92 19.74
N ALA A 390 10.84 0.37 19.41
CA ALA A 390 11.14 1.48 20.33
C ALA A 390 10.28 1.42 21.60
N ALA A 391 10.89 1.75 22.74
CA ALA A 391 10.19 1.76 24.03
C ALA A 391 9.00 2.73 23.99
N GLY A 392 7.81 2.23 24.36
CA GLY A 392 6.55 2.97 24.32
C GLY A 392 5.71 2.72 23.05
N VAL A 393 6.22 2.00 22.05
CA VAL A 393 5.43 1.49 20.92
C VAL A 393 4.72 0.20 21.33
N GLU A 394 3.41 0.13 21.13
CA GLU A 394 2.63 -1.11 21.32
C GLU A 394 1.79 -1.41 20.07
N VAL A 395 2.01 -2.57 19.45
CA VAL A 395 1.28 -3.01 18.26
C VAL A 395 0.23 -4.06 18.64
N ARG A 396 -1.04 -3.82 18.31
CA ARG A 396 -2.15 -4.75 18.57
C ARG A 396 -2.82 -5.20 17.26
N PRO A 397 -2.76 -6.50 16.89
CA PRO A 397 -3.49 -7.03 15.74
C PRO A 397 -5.01 -6.86 15.87
N ILE A 398 -5.66 -6.50 14.76
CA ILE A 398 -7.11 -6.35 14.64
C ILE A 398 -7.68 -7.63 14.02
N HIS A 399 -8.70 -8.23 14.64
CA HIS A 399 -9.44 -9.33 14.01
C HIS A 399 -10.33 -8.82 12.88
N GLN A 400 -10.14 -9.38 11.69
CA GLN A 400 -10.80 -8.99 10.45
C GLN A 400 -11.93 -9.96 10.10
N ILE A 401 -12.89 -9.48 9.29
CA ILE A 401 -14.08 -10.25 8.91
C ILE A 401 -13.77 -11.48 8.03
N ASP A 402 -12.63 -11.48 7.33
CA ASP A 402 -12.11 -12.61 6.54
C ASP A 402 -11.33 -13.65 7.38
N GLY A 403 -11.23 -13.45 8.71
CA GLY A 403 -10.41 -14.24 9.62
C GLY A 403 -8.96 -13.75 9.74
N GLY A 404 -8.58 -12.69 9.02
CA GLY A 404 -7.24 -12.09 9.12
C GLY A 404 -6.95 -11.42 10.47
N THR A 405 -5.67 -11.27 10.76
CA THR A 405 -5.10 -10.51 11.89
C THR A 405 -3.84 -9.74 11.47
N HIS A 406 -3.83 -9.24 10.23
CA HIS A 406 -2.67 -8.56 9.63
C HIS A 406 -2.75 -7.03 9.66
N PHE A 407 -3.95 -6.43 9.79
CA PHE A 407 -4.08 -5.03 10.21
C PHE A 407 -3.84 -4.85 11.71
N ASN A 408 -3.38 -3.68 12.12
CA ASN A 408 -3.03 -3.40 13.51
C ASN A 408 -3.51 -2.00 13.96
N GLU A 409 -3.77 -1.88 15.26
CA GLU A 409 -3.60 -0.62 16.00
C GLU A 409 -2.12 -0.49 16.40
N VAL A 410 -1.60 0.73 16.44
CA VAL A 410 -0.28 1.05 17.00
C VAL A 410 -0.41 2.22 17.96
N PHE A 411 -0.05 2.01 19.22
CA PHE A 411 -0.07 3.03 20.27
C PHE A 411 1.35 3.55 20.50
N PHE A 412 1.46 4.84 20.79
CA PHE A 412 2.71 5.53 21.10
C PHE A 412 2.54 6.23 22.44
N THR A 413 3.29 5.79 23.45
CA THR A 413 3.31 6.37 24.80
C THR A 413 4.71 6.87 25.12
N ASP A 414 4.91 8.19 25.10
CA ASP A 414 6.19 8.87 25.33
C ASP A 414 7.39 8.30 24.54
N VAL A 415 7.15 7.89 23.29
CA VAL A 415 8.16 7.27 22.42
C VAL A 415 9.21 8.30 22.00
N ARG A 416 10.47 8.09 22.42
CA ARG A 416 11.58 9.00 22.10
C ARG A 416 12.37 8.51 20.87
N ILE A 417 12.66 9.42 19.95
CA ILE A 417 13.48 9.21 18.75
C ILE A 417 14.40 10.43 18.51
N SER A 418 15.52 10.28 17.79
CA SER A 418 16.40 11.44 17.49
C SER A 418 15.67 12.50 16.66
N VAL A 419 16.11 13.76 16.74
CA VAL A 419 15.75 14.78 15.75
C VAL A 419 16.06 14.37 14.31
N ASP A 420 17.07 13.51 14.12
CA ASP A 420 17.48 12.97 12.81
C ASP A 420 16.49 11.95 12.22
N ASN A 421 15.48 11.51 13.01
CA ASN A 421 14.39 10.67 12.53
C ASN A 421 13.28 11.48 11.81
N LEU A 422 13.37 12.82 11.77
CA LEU A 422 12.52 13.67 10.94
C LEU A 422 12.83 13.43 9.45
N LEU A 423 11.84 12.97 8.69
CA LEU A 423 11.95 12.75 7.25
C LEU A 423 11.47 14.00 6.50
N GLY A 424 12.31 14.56 5.64
CA GLY A 424 12.05 15.85 4.98
C GLY A 424 12.02 17.03 5.96
N ASP A 425 11.36 18.12 5.58
CA ASP A 425 11.34 19.35 6.40
C ASP A 425 10.25 19.33 7.48
N LEU A 426 10.54 19.99 8.60
CA LEU A 426 9.57 20.25 9.67
C LEU A 426 8.32 20.94 9.09
N ASN A 427 7.14 20.51 9.55
CA ASN A 427 5.81 20.98 9.11
C ASN A 427 5.47 20.74 7.62
N ASN A 428 6.32 20.04 6.85
CA ASN A 428 6.08 19.70 5.42
C ASN A 428 5.36 18.34 5.22
N GLY A 429 5.05 17.64 6.31
CA GLY A 429 4.53 16.26 6.34
C GLY A 429 3.20 16.06 5.61
N TRP A 430 2.36 17.09 5.44
CA TRP A 430 1.14 16.97 4.62
C TRP A 430 1.42 16.86 3.11
N ARG A 431 2.43 17.61 2.61
CA ARG A 431 2.87 17.49 1.21
C ARG A 431 3.43 16.10 0.96
N MET A 432 4.24 15.63 1.90
CA MET A 432 4.85 14.29 1.88
C MET A 432 3.80 13.18 1.98
N ALA A 433 2.79 13.32 2.84
CA ALA A 433 1.66 12.40 2.89
C ALA A 433 0.90 12.36 1.56
N THR A 434 0.68 13.52 0.93
CA THR A 434 0.05 13.61 -0.39
C THR A 434 0.90 12.92 -1.47
N ALA A 435 2.23 13.04 -1.42
CA ALA A 435 3.16 12.35 -2.32
C ALA A 435 3.15 10.83 -2.12
N MET A 436 3.17 10.35 -0.87
CA MET A 436 3.05 8.91 -0.56
C MET A 436 1.72 8.34 -1.07
N LEU A 437 0.62 9.06 -0.93
CA LEU A 437 -0.69 8.70 -1.52
C LEU A 437 -0.70 8.80 -3.06
N MET A 438 0.30 9.40 -3.71
CA MET A 438 0.48 9.32 -5.16
C MET A 438 1.29 8.07 -5.53
N TYR A 439 2.35 7.73 -4.79
CA TYR A 439 3.06 6.46 -4.95
C TYR A 439 2.16 5.24 -4.70
N GLU A 440 1.31 5.25 -3.67
CA GLU A 440 0.26 4.25 -3.42
C GLU A 440 -0.60 4.01 -4.68
N ARG A 441 -1.09 5.09 -5.31
CA ARG A 441 -1.93 4.99 -6.53
C ARG A 441 -1.16 4.48 -7.74
N VAL A 442 0.16 4.70 -7.81
CA VAL A 442 1.00 4.06 -8.84
C VAL A 442 1.14 2.56 -8.54
N ALA A 443 1.45 2.20 -7.29
CA ALA A 443 1.74 0.83 -6.87
C ALA A 443 0.51 -0.10 -6.85
N ILE A 444 -0.67 0.41 -6.48
CA ILE A 444 -1.96 -0.31 -6.48
C ILE A 444 -2.67 -0.20 -7.84
N GLY A 445 -2.65 0.99 -8.45
CA GLY A 445 -3.52 1.34 -9.58
C GLY A 445 -2.93 1.14 -10.97
N SER A 446 -1.60 1.08 -11.12
CA SER A 446 -0.95 0.87 -12.42
C SER A 446 -0.71 -0.62 -12.64
N GLY A 447 -1.59 -1.28 -13.40
CA GLY A 447 -1.30 -2.61 -13.94
C GLY A 447 0.04 -2.60 -14.69
N THR A 448 0.89 -3.59 -14.40
CA THR A 448 2.26 -3.70 -14.93
C THR A 448 2.32 -3.87 -16.44
N THR A 449 1.23 -4.27 -17.09
CA THR A 449 1.14 -4.52 -18.53
C THR A 449 1.16 -3.23 -19.34
N GLY A 450 1.99 -3.18 -20.39
CA GLY A 450 2.02 -2.06 -21.35
C GLY A 450 0.73 -1.93 -22.18
N GLY A 451 0.03 -3.04 -22.43
CA GLY A 451 -1.24 -3.12 -23.16
C GLY A 451 -2.43 -3.54 -22.31
N ILE A 452 -3.50 -3.99 -22.99
CA ILE A 452 -4.77 -4.43 -22.39
C ILE A 452 -4.59 -5.77 -21.65
N SER A 453 -4.99 -5.81 -20.38
CA SER A 453 -5.13 -7.04 -19.58
C SER A 453 -6.61 -7.22 -19.19
N THR A 454 -7.08 -8.46 -19.20
CA THR A 454 -8.40 -8.86 -18.66
C THR A 454 -8.28 -10.19 -17.89
N ASP A 455 -7.13 -10.41 -17.25
CA ASP A 455 -6.68 -11.73 -16.81
C ASP A 455 -7.51 -12.29 -15.66
N ARG A 456 -8.13 -11.42 -14.86
CA ARG A 456 -9.11 -11.84 -13.85
C ARG A 456 -10.37 -12.38 -14.52
N THR A 457 -10.91 -11.65 -15.49
CA THR A 457 -12.05 -12.13 -16.27
C THR A 457 -11.73 -13.42 -17.03
N ALA A 458 -10.53 -13.55 -17.61
CA ALA A 458 -10.11 -14.77 -18.30
C ALA A 458 -10.10 -16.00 -17.37
N ARG A 459 -9.58 -15.86 -16.14
CA ARG A 459 -9.62 -16.92 -15.11
C ARG A 459 -11.06 -17.27 -14.71
N LEU A 460 -11.94 -16.28 -14.54
CA LEU A 460 -13.35 -16.52 -14.23
C LEU A 460 -14.09 -17.25 -15.37
N ILE A 461 -13.78 -16.94 -16.64
CA ILE A 461 -14.29 -17.68 -17.81
C ILE A 461 -13.81 -19.14 -17.78
N GLU A 462 -12.57 -19.40 -17.40
CA GLU A 462 -12.02 -20.75 -17.29
C GLU A 462 -12.72 -21.56 -16.17
N VAL A 463 -12.91 -20.98 -14.98
CA VAL A 463 -13.63 -21.63 -13.88
C VAL A 463 -15.10 -21.86 -14.23
N ALA A 464 -15.75 -20.88 -14.89
CA ALA A 464 -17.13 -21.04 -15.38
C ALA A 464 -17.26 -22.21 -16.37
N ARG A 465 -16.32 -22.34 -17.32
CA ARG A 465 -16.26 -23.49 -18.26
C ARG A 465 -16.06 -24.81 -17.53
N LYS A 466 -15.11 -24.87 -16.58
CA LYS A 466 -14.85 -26.07 -15.75
C LYS A 466 -16.06 -26.50 -14.91
N ARG A 467 -16.98 -25.56 -14.58
CA ARG A 467 -18.25 -25.81 -13.90
C ARG A 467 -19.47 -25.94 -14.84
N GLY A 468 -19.29 -25.88 -16.16
CA GLY A 468 -20.38 -25.95 -17.15
C GLY A 468 -21.30 -24.73 -17.21
N LEU A 469 -20.92 -23.62 -16.55
CA LEU A 469 -21.72 -22.40 -16.42
C LEU A 469 -21.51 -21.39 -17.58
N ASP A 470 -20.56 -21.65 -18.48
CA ASP A 470 -20.21 -20.73 -19.59
C ASP A 470 -21.32 -20.54 -20.63
N ARG A 471 -22.41 -21.31 -20.53
CA ARG A 471 -23.62 -21.22 -21.35
C ARG A 471 -24.79 -20.46 -20.70
N ASP A 472 -24.73 -20.14 -19.40
CA ASP A 472 -25.75 -19.30 -18.75
C ASP A 472 -25.75 -17.88 -19.35
N PRO A 473 -26.85 -17.41 -19.96
CA PRO A 473 -26.95 -16.05 -20.50
C PRO A 473 -26.67 -14.95 -19.46
N ALA A 474 -27.06 -15.15 -18.19
CA ALA A 474 -26.89 -14.15 -17.15
C ALA A 474 -25.41 -14.00 -16.75
N LEU A 475 -24.75 -15.11 -16.41
CA LEU A 475 -23.31 -15.14 -16.11
C LEU A 475 -22.47 -14.64 -17.30
N ARG A 476 -22.79 -15.05 -18.54
CA ARG A 476 -22.09 -14.59 -19.75
C ARG A 476 -22.12 -13.06 -19.89
N GLN A 477 -23.26 -12.41 -19.61
CA GLN A 477 -23.35 -10.96 -19.67
C GLN A 477 -22.54 -10.27 -18.57
N LYS A 478 -22.52 -10.82 -17.34
CA LYS A 478 -21.70 -10.28 -16.25
C LYS A 478 -20.19 -10.43 -16.52
N LEU A 479 -19.76 -11.58 -17.04
CA LEU A 479 -18.39 -11.82 -17.50
C LEU A 479 -17.98 -10.85 -18.62
N MET A 480 -18.85 -10.64 -19.62
CA MET A 480 -18.59 -9.66 -20.69
C MET A 480 -18.52 -8.23 -20.16
N ARG A 481 -19.38 -7.87 -19.19
CA ARG A 481 -19.33 -6.55 -18.53
C ARG A 481 -18.02 -6.34 -17.77
N LEU A 482 -17.50 -7.38 -17.10
CA LEU A 482 -16.21 -7.33 -16.40
C LEU A 482 -15.05 -7.16 -17.39
N HIS A 483 -15.04 -7.94 -18.49
CA HIS A 483 -14.04 -7.82 -19.56
C HIS A 483 -13.99 -6.40 -20.15
N ILE A 484 -15.17 -5.79 -20.38
CA ILE A 484 -15.28 -4.40 -20.85
C ILE A 484 -14.69 -3.42 -19.82
N LEU A 485 -14.97 -3.58 -18.53
CA LEU A 485 -14.44 -2.70 -17.49
C LEU A 485 -12.91 -2.82 -17.34
N GLU A 486 -12.36 -4.04 -17.33
CA GLU A 486 -10.90 -4.27 -17.28
C GLU A 486 -10.20 -3.71 -18.54
N THR A 487 -10.85 -3.83 -19.71
CA THR A 487 -10.38 -3.19 -20.95
C THR A 487 -10.38 -1.67 -20.87
N CYS A 488 -11.47 -1.07 -20.37
CA CYS A 488 -11.55 0.38 -20.17
C CYS A 488 -10.52 0.89 -19.16
N LEU A 489 -10.29 0.19 -18.05
CA LEU A 489 -9.25 0.54 -17.08
C LEU A 489 -7.85 0.46 -17.71
N SER A 490 -7.57 -0.59 -18.50
CA SER A 490 -6.31 -0.71 -19.24
C SER A 490 -6.08 0.47 -20.20
N LEU A 491 -7.12 0.87 -20.96
CA LEU A 491 -7.03 2.02 -21.87
C LEU A 491 -6.83 3.35 -21.13
N VAL A 492 -7.43 3.52 -19.95
CA VAL A 492 -7.16 4.68 -19.07
C VAL A 492 -5.71 4.67 -18.60
N ALA A 493 -5.18 3.54 -18.15
CA ALA A 493 -3.77 3.42 -17.74
C ALA A 493 -2.80 3.69 -18.89
N MET A 494 -3.07 3.15 -20.09
CA MET A 494 -2.30 3.43 -21.32
C MET A 494 -2.30 4.93 -21.64
N ARG A 495 -3.46 5.60 -21.54
CA ARG A 495 -3.57 7.05 -21.73
C ARG A 495 -2.76 7.82 -20.67
N THR A 496 -2.84 7.47 -19.40
CA THR A 496 -2.05 8.12 -18.34
C THR A 496 -0.55 7.97 -18.56
N ARG A 497 -0.09 6.78 -19.02
CA ARG A 497 1.30 6.56 -19.42
C ARG A 497 1.71 7.41 -20.63
N ALA A 498 0.84 7.58 -21.62
CA ALA A 498 1.10 8.45 -22.78
C ALA A 498 1.15 9.94 -22.40
N GLU A 499 0.27 10.41 -21.52
CA GLU A 499 0.29 11.78 -20.99
C GLU A 499 1.57 12.03 -20.17
N LEU A 500 2.00 11.07 -19.34
CA LEU A 500 3.30 11.09 -18.64
C LEU A 500 4.49 11.15 -19.60
N LYS A 501 4.53 10.31 -20.65
CA LYS A 501 5.60 10.34 -21.67
C LYS A 501 5.63 11.67 -22.43
N ALA A 502 4.49 12.34 -22.58
CA ALA A 502 4.39 13.69 -23.14
C ALA A 502 4.70 14.81 -22.11
N GLY A 503 5.39 14.50 -21.00
CA GLY A 503 5.83 15.46 -19.99
C GLY A 503 4.71 16.05 -19.12
N ARG A 504 3.49 15.51 -19.16
CA ARG A 504 2.36 16.00 -18.36
C ARG A 504 2.40 15.39 -16.97
N THR A 505 2.32 16.23 -15.95
CA THR A 505 2.17 15.79 -14.55
C THR A 505 0.91 14.94 -14.38
N PRO A 506 0.95 13.82 -13.64
CA PRO A 506 -0.25 13.03 -13.33
C PRO A 506 -1.36 13.87 -12.71
N GLY A 507 -2.44 14.04 -13.46
CA GLY A 507 -3.60 14.80 -13.01
C GLY A 507 -4.50 14.03 -12.03
N PRO A 508 -5.58 14.67 -11.54
CA PRO A 508 -6.61 14.03 -10.72
C PRO A 508 -7.34 12.86 -11.41
N GLY A 509 -7.10 12.61 -12.71
CA GLY A 509 -7.64 11.46 -13.44
C GLY A 509 -7.33 10.08 -12.82
N GLY A 510 -6.29 9.96 -11.99
CA GLY A 510 -6.04 8.74 -11.21
C GLY A 510 -7.20 8.32 -10.30
N SER A 511 -8.02 9.28 -9.84
CA SER A 511 -9.25 9.00 -9.07
C SER A 511 -10.32 8.29 -9.91
N VAL A 512 -10.34 8.48 -11.23
CA VAL A 512 -11.22 7.73 -12.15
C VAL A 512 -10.76 6.26 -12.22
N GLY A 513 -9.45 6.03 -12.32
CA GLY A 513 -8.86 4.69 -12.25
C GLY A 513 -9.20 3.97 -10.94
N LYS A 514 -9.07 4.66 -9.80
CA LYS A 514 -9.46 4.13 -8.47
C LYS A 514 -10.91 3.67 -8.46
N LEU A 515 -11.86 4.52 -8.90
CA LEU A 515 -13.29 4.17 -8.94
C LEU A 515 -13.59 3.02 -9.91
N ALA A 516 -12.93 2.95 -11.06
CA ALA A 516 -13.07 1.83 -11.98
C ALA A 516 -12.58 0.51 -11.34
N THR A 517 -11.48 0.53 -10.59
CA THR A 517 -11.00 -0.64 -9.84
C THR A 517 -12.01 -1.10 -8.76
N VAL A 518 -12.74 -0.18 -8.11
CA VAL A 518 -13.83 -0.56 -7.19
C VAL A 518 -14.95 -1.28 -7.95
N GLN A 519 -15.45 -0.69 -9.05
CA GLN A 519 -16.50 -1.31 -9.88
C GLN A 519 -16.10 -2.69 -10.44
N ILE A 520 -14.81 -2.87 -10.76
CA ILE A 520 -14.24 -4.16 -11.18
C ILE A 520 -14.21 -5.14 -10.00
N ALA A 521 -13.84 -4.71 -8.79
CA ALA A 521 -13.82 -5.57 -7.60
C ALA A 521 -15.23 -6.03 -7.17
N ASP A 522 -16.20 -5.11 -7.20
CA ASP A 522 -17.61 -5.39 -6.88
C ASP A 522 -18.19 -6.43 -7.85
N LEU A 523 -18.06 -6.20 -9.16
CA LEU A 523 -18.57 -7.11 -10.20
C LEU A 523 -17.78 -8.43 -10.25
N HIS A 524 -16.46 -8.41 -10.00
CA HIS A 524 -15.68 -9.64 -9.87
C HIS A 524 -16.18 -10.46 -8.69
N THR A 525 -16.49 -9.84 -7.55
CA THR A 525 -17.08 -10.54 -6.39
C THR A 525 -18.43 -11.14 -6.75
N GLU A 526 -19.31 -10.37 -7.39
CA GLU A 526 -20.63 -10.84 -7.84
C GLU A 526 -20.53 -12.06 -8.77
N VAL A 527 -19.61 -12.00 -9.75
CA VAL A 527 -19.36 -13.09 -10.72
C VAL A 527 -18.71 -14.30 -10.03
N SER A 528 -17.71 -14.10 -9.17
CA SER A 528 -17.08 -15.16 -8.38
C SER A 528 -18.11 -15.91 -7.55
N MET A 529 -18.98 -15.20 -6.84
CA MET A 529 -20.01 -15.79 -5.98
C MET A 529 -21.10 -16.51 -6.79
N ALA A 530 -21.47 -16.00 -7.97
CA ALA A 530 -22.36 -16.70 -8.89
C ALA A 530 -21.75 -18.01 -9.44
N ILE A 531 -20.44 -18.03 -9.72
CA ILE A 531 -19.70 -19.22 -10.16
C ILE A 531 -19.50 -20.21 -9.00
N ALA A 532 -19.32 -19.71 -7.77
CA ALA A 532 -19.24 -20.52 -6.56
C ALA A 532 -20.58 -21.21 -6.26
N GLY A 533 -21.70 -20.50 -6.42
CA GLY A 533 -23.03 -21.00 -6.07
C GLY A 533 -23.18 -21.17 -4.56
N ALA A 534 -23.87 -22.23 -4.12
CA ALA A 534 -24.07 -22.51 -2.70
C ALA A 534 -22.76 -22.62 -1.90
N SER A 535 -21.68 -23.13 -2.52
CA SER A 535 -20.37 -23.22 -1.86
C SER A 535 -19.76 -21.85 -1.52
N GLY A 536 -20.23 -20.77 -2.16
CA GLY A 536 -19.84 -19.40 -1.83
C GLY A 536 -20.41 -18.89 -0.49
N VAL A 537 -21.41 -19.57 0.08
CA VAL A 537 -22.04 -19.15 1.35
C VAL A 537 -21.74 -20.12 2.50
N ALA A 538 -21.62 -21.42 2.21
CA ALA A 538 -21.25 -22.45 3.18
C ALA A 538 -20.22 -23.41 2.58
N TRP A 539 -19.27 -23.86 3.40
CA TRP A 539 -18.18 -24.76 3.00
C TRP A 539 -17.86 -25.74 4.14
N GLU A 540 -17.24 -26.88 3.82
CA GLU A 540 -16.96 -27.94 4.80
C GLU A 540 -15.52 -27.87 5.36
N ASP A 541 -14.54 -27.41 4.55
CA ASP A 541 -13.14 -27.22 4.96
C ASP A 541 -12.75 -25.73 4.85
N GLU A 542 -12.12 -25.17 5.89
CA GLU A 542 -11.59 -23.80 5.89
C GLU A 542 -10.57 -23.54 4.77
N ALA A 543 -9.92 -24.58 4.24
CA ALA A 543 -9.04 -24.48 3.06
C ALA A 543 -9.78 -23.94 1.83
N ASP A 544 -11.02 -24.39 1.58
CA ASP A 544 -11.82 -24.03 0.39
C ASP A 544 -12.43 -22.62 0.44
N GLY A 545 -12.28 -21.91 1.56
CA GLY A 545 -12.81 -20.55 1.81
C GLY A 545 -12.22 -19.42 0.95
N HIS A 546 -11.64 -19.69 -0.23
CA HIS A 546 -10.96 -18.69 -1.07
C HIS A 546 -11.89 -17.60 -1.60
N TRP A 547 -12.99 -17.97 -2.26
CA TRP A 547 -13.93 -17.03 -2.90
C TRP A 547 -14.64 -16.15 -1.87
N GLN A 548 -14.86 -16.69 -0.68
CA GLN A 548 -15.55 -16.12 0.45
C GLN A 548 -14.62 -15.10 1.14
N ARG A 549 -13.35 -15.46 1.39
CA ARG A 549 -12.32 -14.49 1.79
C ARG A 549 -12.13 -13.39 0.74
N GLN A 550 -12.17 -13.71 -0.56
CA GLN A 550 -12.13 -12.70 -1.64
C GLN A 550 -13.34 -11.74 -1.57
N ALA A 551 -14.56 -12.26 -1.35
CA ALA A 551 -15.77 -11.45 -1.25
C ALA A 551 -15.79 -10.57 0.02
N LEU A 552 -15.27 -11.08 1.13
CA LEU A 552 -15.18 -10.33 2.39
C LEU A 552 -14.09 -9.25 2.33
N THR A 553 -12.96 -9.53 1.67
CA THR A 553 -11.87 -8.56 1.49
C THR A 553 -12.14 -7.52 0.40
N SER A 554 -13.01 -7.78 -0.58
CA SER A 554 -13.32 -6.80 -1.64
C SER A 554 -14.04 -5.56 -1.13
N LEU A 555 -14.79 -5.67 -0.02
CA LEU A 555 -15.43 -4.55 0.69
C LEU A 555 -14.46 -3.40 1.02
N GLN A 556 -13.18 -3.70 1.25
CA GLN A 556 -12.18 -2.67 1.55
C GLN A 556 -11.85 -1.77 0.33
N ALA A 557 -12.09 -2.23 -0.90
CA ALA A 557 -11.69 -1.52 -2.12
C ALA A 557 -12.38 -0.16 -2.25
N GLY A 558 -13.63 -0.04 -1.80
CA GLY A 558 -14.37 1.21 -1.72
C GLY A 558 -13.79 2.21 -0.71
N ILE A 559 -13.01 1.74 0.28
CA ILE A 559 -12.63 2.49 1.48
C ILE A 559 -11.12 2.86 1.47
N ALA A 560 -10.25 1.87 1.27
CA ALA A 560 -8.79 2.03 1.26
C ALA A 560 -8.29 2.90 0.09
N GLY A 561 -7.09 3.48 0.19
CA GLY A 561 -6.54 4.41 -0.82
C GLY A 561 -7.39 5.67 -1.04
N GLY A 562 -8.16 6.09 -0.02
CA GLY A 562 -9.15 7.17 -0.07
C GLY A 562 -10.50 6.70 -0.62
N THR A 563 -11.58 6.97 0.14
CA THR A 563 -12.93 6.44 -0.13
C THR A 563 -13.47 6.85 -1.49
N SER A 564 -14.38 6.05 -2.04
CA SER A 564 -15.08 6.33 -3.31
C SER A 564 -15.70 7.73 -3.34
N GLU A 565 -16.19 8.21 -2.20
CA GLU A 565 -16.80 9.53 -2.02
C GLU A 565 -15.75 10.63 -2.18
N ILE A 566 -14.60 10.49 -1.52
CA ILE A 566 -13.46 11.41 -1.69
C ILE A 566 -12.93 11.38 -3.15
N GLN A 567 -12.89 10.21 -3.81
CA GLN A 567 -12.51 10.14 -5.23
C GLN A 567 -13.51 10.88 -6.14
N ARG A 568 -14.82 10.75 -5.89
CA ARG A 568 -15.85 11.50 -6.64
C ARG A 568 -15.72 13.01 -6.41
N ASN A 569 -15.42 13.46 -5.18
CA ASN A 569 -15.17 14.87 -4.88
C ASN A 569 -13.90 15.38 -5.59
N ILE A 570 -12.81 14.60 -5.63
CA ILE A 570 -11.59 14.96 -6.40
C ILE A 570 -11.89 15.10 -7.90
N ILE A 571 -12.75 14.25 -8.46
CA ILE A 571 -13.19 14.34 -9.86
C ILE A 571 -14.04 15.59 -10.08
N GLY A 572 -15.03 15.86 -9.21
CA GLY A 572 -15.84 17.08 -9.26
C GLY A 572 -14.98 18.35 -9.20
N ASP A 573 -14.22 18.51 -8.11
CA ASP A 573 -13.34 19.65 -7.85
C ASP A 573 -12.31 19.89 -8.97
N ARG A 574 -11.60 18.84 -9.40
CA ARG A 574 -10.32 18.98 -10.12
C ARG A 574 -10.30 18.40 -11.55
N VAL A 575 -11.24 17.53 -11.92
CA VAL A 575 -11.40 17.07 -13.31
C VAL A 575 -12.51 17.85 -14.02
N LEU A 576 -13.62 18.09 -13.34
CA LEU A 576 -14.80 18.77 -13.89
C LEU A 576 -14.84 20.27 -13.58
N GLY A 577 -14.04 20.75 -12.61
CA GLY A 577 -13.98 22.17 -12.23
C GLY A 577 -15.22 22.68 -11.51
N LEU A 578 -15.95 21.79 -10.83
CA LEU A 578 -17.14 22.14 -10.05
C LEU A 578 -16.77 22.96 -8.80
N PRO A 579 -17.70 23.79 -8.27
CA PRO A 579 -17.52 24.44 -6.98
C PRO A 579 -17.27 23.40 -5.88
N ARG A 580 -16.25 23.65 -5.05
CA ARG A 580 -15.90 22.78 -3.92
C ARG A 580 -16.89 22.95 -2.77
N ASP A 581 -17.08 21.89 -1.98
CA ASP A 581 -17.86 21.93 -0.74
C ASP A 581 -17.36 23.00 0.25
N ILE A 582 -18.28 23.48 1.09
CA ILE A 582 -18.01 24.49 2.12
C ILE A 582 -17.12 23.89 3.22
N SER A 583 -15.90 24.41 3.33
CA SER A 583 -14.91 24.02 4.33
C SER A 583 -14.88 25.08 5.44
N VAL A 584 -15.50 24.74 6.58
CA VAL A 584 -15.65 25.60 7.77
C VAL A 584 -14.37 25.68 8.62
N ASP A 585 -13.37 24.87 8.29
CA ASP A 585 -12.08 24.71 8.97
C ASP A 585 -10.94 25.50 8.31
N ARG A 586 -11.21 26.20 7.19
CA ARG A 586 -10.19 26.82 6.36
C ARG A 586 -9.51 28.01 7.06
N GLY A 587 -8.22 27.87 7.33
CA GLY A 587 -7.39 28.93 7.92
C GLY A 587 -7.50 29.04 9.44
N VAL A 588 -8.34 28.22 10.09
CA VAL A 588 -8.44 28.13 11.55
C VAL A 588 -7.27 27.29 12.08
N PRO A 589 -6.55 27.71 13.14
CA PRO A 589 -5.53 26.89 13.79
C PRO A 589 -6.06 25.54 14.27
N PHE A 590 -5.25 24.49 14.18
CA PHE A 590 -5.69 23.13 14.55
C PHE A 590 -6.17 23.01 16.00
N LYS A 591 -5.52 23.70 16.95
CA LYS A 591 -5.94 23.79 18.37
C LYS A 591 -7.34 24.38 18.57
N ASP A 592 -7.81 25.22 17.63
CA ASP A 592 -9.08 25.93 17.71
C ASP A 592 -10.19 25.20 16.90
N LEU A 593 -9.82 24.15 16.15
CA LEU A 593 -10.76 23.25 15.47
C LEU A 593 -11.31 22.19 16.43
N LYS A 594 -12.64 22.00 16.40
CA LYS A 594 -13.31 20.85 17.02
C LYS A 594 -13.23 19.64 16.09
N VAL A 595 -12.23 18.78 16.29
CA VAL A 595 -11.99 17.56 15.50
C VAL A 595 -12.19 16.29 16.33
N GLY A 596 -13.12 15.43 15.89
CA GLY A 596 -13.28 14.07 16.39
C GLY A 596 -13.33 13.92 17.91
N THR A 597 -12.42 13.09 18.44
CA THR A 597 -12.34 12.59 19.82
C THR A 597 -12.00 13.61 20.92
N GLN A 598 -12.03 14.92 20.63
CA GLN A 598 -11.74 16.01 21.58
C GLN A 598 -12.82 16.23 22.67
N THR A 599 -13.68 15.25 22.97
CA THR A 599 -14.58 15.29 24.12
C THR A 599 -13.84 14.84 25.39
N GLY A 600 -12.99 15.72 25.92
CA GLY A 600 -12.25 15.56 27.18
C GLY A 600 -12.06 16.90 27.88
#